data_AF-A0A5E4JV46-F1
#
_entry.id   AF-A0A5E4JV46-F1
#
_cell.length_a   1.000
_cell.length_b   1.000
_cell.length_c   1.000
_cell.angle_alpha   90.00
_cell.angle_beta   90.00
_cell.angle_gamma   90.00
#
_symmetry.space_group_name_H-M   'P 1'
#
loop_
_entity.id
_entity.type
_entity.pdbx_description
1 polymer ?
#
loop_
_entity_poly.entity_id
_entity_poly.type
_entity_poly.pdbx_seq_one_letter_code
_entity_poly.pdbx_strand_id
1 'polypeptide(L)' 'MAWEVTIIEFEDAEGKKYKVTRRMPELLVAETKIFKTKETAKKQFEEWLQ' A
#
# COMPACT_ATOMS: atom_id res chain seq x y z
N MET A 1 -16.83 7.79 5.76
CA MET A 1 -16.12 6.58 5.30
C MET A 1 -14.65 6.94 5.22
N ALA A 2 -13.82 6.38 6.08
CA ALA A 2 -12.40 6.66 6.10
C ALA A 2 -11.63 5.44 5.60
N TRP A 3 -10.86 5.62 4.53
CA TRP A 3 -9.88 4.63 4.12
C TRP A 3 -8.67 4.71 5.05
N GLU A 4 -8.26 3.59 5.62
CA GLU A 4 -6.97 3.47 6.28
C GLU A 4 -5.94 2.99 5.26
N VAL A 5 -4.84 3.71 5.11
CA VAL A 5 -3.76 3.35 4.17
C VAL A 5 -2.49 3.00 4.93
N THR A 6 -1.83 1.92 4.53
CA THR A 6 -0.59 1.41 5.12
C THR A 6 0.43 1.11 4.04
N ILE A 7 1.71 1.28 4.35
CA ILE A 7 2.84 0.92 3.49
C ILE A 7 3.84 0.08 4.29
N ILE A 8 4.26 -1.06 3.73
CA ILE A 8 5.18 -2.01 4.36
C ILE A 8 6.31 -2.30 3.39
N GLU A 9 7.55 -2.24 3.88
CA GLU A 9 8.75 -2.66 3.15
C GLU A 9 9.00 -4.15 3.44
N PHE A 10 9.26 -4.95 2.41
CA PHE A 10 9.60 -6.37 2.56
C PHE A 10 10.63 -6.80 1.51
N GLU A 11 11.37 -7.86 1.81
CA GLU A 11 12.34 -8.46 0.89
C GLU A 11 11.81 -9.83 0.43
N ASP A 12 11.97 -10.10 -0.86
CA ASP A 12 11.52 -11.33 -1.51
C ASP A 12 12.65 -11.84 -2.43
N ALA A 13 12.48 -13.01 -3.08
CA ALA A 13 13.52 -13.59 -3.94
C ALA A 13 13.97 -12.66 -5.09
N GLU A 14 13.13 -11.71 -5.51
CA GLU A 14 13.44 -10.70 -6.53
C GLU A 14 14.00 -9.38 -5.95
N GLY A 15 14.26 -9.32 -4.64
CA GLY A 15 14.79 -8.15 -3.93
C GLY A 15 13.75 -7.37 -3.14
N LYS A 16 14.12 -6.14 -2.77
CA LYS A 16 13.30 -5.26 -1.91
C LYS A 16 12.04 -4.77 -2.65
N LYS A 17 10.88 -5.00 -2.04
CA LYS A 17 9.55 -4.62 -2.52
C LYS A 17 8.79 -3.82 -1.46
N TYR A 18 7.72 -3.16 -1.90
CA TYR A 18 6.90 -2.28 -1.08
C TYR A 18 5.44 -2.62 -1.29
N LYS A 19 4.74 -2.96 -0.21
CA LYS A 19 3.32 -3.30 -0.21
C LYS A 19 2.51 -2.12 0.31
N VAL A 20 1.61 -1.56 -0.50
CA VAL A 20 0.67 -0.52 -0.09
C VAL A 20 -0.70 -1.14 0.03
N THR A 21 -1.37 -0.98 1.17
CA THR A 21 -2.71 -1.54 1.42
C THR A 21 -3.63 -0.46 1.93
N ARG A 22 -4.79 -0.28 1.28
CA ARG A 22 -5.90 0.52 1.80
C ARG A 22 -7.04 -0.38 2.25
N ARG A 23 -7.69 -0.06 3.37
CA ARG A 23 -8.84 -0.81 3.87
C ARG A 23 -9.96 0.11 4.34
N MET A 24 -11.19 -0.35 4.20
CA MET A 24 -12.37 0.21 4.86
C MET A 24 -12.92 -0.85 5.82
N PRO A 25 -12.59 -0.77 7.13
CA PRO A 25 -13.01 -1.77 8.11
C PRO A 25 -14.53 -1.92 8.18
N GLU A 26 -15.25 -0.79 8.07
CA GLU A 26 -16.72 -0.75 8.11
C GLU A 26 -17.36 -1.58 6.99
N LEU A 27 -16.68 -1.68 5.84
CA LEU A 27 -17.17 -2.41 4.66
C LEU A 27 -16.45 -3.76 4.46
N LEU A 28 -15.51 -4.11 5.35
CA LEU A 28 -14.65 -5.30 5.22
C LEU A 28 -13.92 -5.39 3.86
N VAL A 29 -13.64 -4.24 3.23
CA VAL A 29 -12.94 -4.16 1.94
C VAL A 29 -11.48 -3.82 2.17
N ALA A 30 -10.58 -4.51 1.45
CA ALA A 30 -9.16 -4.18 1.40
C ALA A 30 -8.63 -4.28 -0.04
N GLU A 31 -7.77 -3.33 -0.41
CA GLU A 31 -7.06 -3.33 -1.68
C GLU A 31 -5.55 -3.22 -1.41
N THR A 32 -4.78 -4.10 -2.05
CA THR A 32 -3.32 -4.17 -1.90
C THR A 32 -2.64 -4.03 -3.27
N LYS A 33 -1.58 -3.21 -3.32
CA LYS A 33 -0.66 -3.09 -4.46
C LYS A 33 0.78 -3.32 -4.03
N ILE A 34 1.59 -3.92 -4.90
CA ILE A 34 3.02 -4.20 -4.66
C ILE A 34 3.85 -3.44 -5.68
N PHE A 35 4.93 -2.81 -5.20
CA PHE A 35 5.82 -1.97 -5.97
C PHE A 35 7.27 -2.41 -5.80
N LYS A 36 8.08 -2.23 -6.83
CA LYS A 36 9.53 -2.53 -6.81
C LYS A 36 10.37 -1.40 -6.21
N THR A 37 9.84 -0.17 -6.16
CA THR A 37 10.57 1.00 -5.66
C THR A 37 9.78 1.75 -4.59
N LYS A 38 10.50 2.37 -3.64
CA LYS A 38 9.89 3.15 -2.56
C LYS A 38 9.11 4.35 -3.07
N GLU A 39 9.63 4.99 -4.13
CA GLU A 39 9.05 6.19 -4.71
C GLU A 39 7.66 5.93 -5.30
N THR A 40 7.52 4.85 -6.08
CA THR A 40 6.21 4.48 -6.65
C THR A 40 5.20 4.05 -5.59
N ALA A 41 5.66 3.36 -4.54
CA ALA A 41 4.83 2.99 -3.41
C ALA A 41 4.35 4.21 -2.61
N LYS A 42 5.24 5.18 -2.35
CA LYS A 42 4.89 6.45 -1.70
C LYS A 42 3.88 7.25 -2.50
N LYS A 43 4.07 7.38 -3.82
CA LYS A 43 3.12 8.05 -4.70
C LYS A 43 1.71 7.46 -4.59
N GLN A 44 1.60 6.13 -4.60
CA GLN A 44 0.30 5.47 -4.44
C GLN A 44 -0.29 5.68 -3.04
N PHE A 45 0.55 5.64 -2.00
CA PHE A 45 0.14 5.88 -0.62
C PHE A 45 -0.43 7.30 -0.45
N GLU A 46 0.25 8.31 -0.99
CA GLU A 46 -0.21 9.71 -0.97
C GLU A 46 -1.49 9.90 -1.79
N GLU A 47 -1.59 9.28 -2.97
CA GLU A 47 -2.81 9.32 -3.81
C GLU A 47 -4.04 8.73 -3.09
N TRP A 48 -3.85 7.71 -2.25
CA TRP A 48 -4.94 7.09 -1.47
C TRP A 48 -5.25 7.81 -0.15
N LEU A 49 -4.38 8.71 0.29
CA LEU A 49 -4.61 9.53 1.49
C LEU A 49 -5.40 10.81 1.19
N GLN A 50 -5.47 11.25 -0.07
CA GLN A 50 -6.29 12.38 -0.50
C GLN A 50 -7.78 12.03 -0.54
#